data_AF-A0A7L4MTB6-F1
#
_entry.id   AF-A0A7L4MTB6-F1
#
_cell.length_a   1.000
_cell.length_b   1.000
_cell.length_c   1.000
_cell.angle_alpha   90.00
_cell.angle_beta   90.00
_cell.angle_gamma   90.00
#
_symmetry.space_group_name_H-M   'P 1'
#
loop_
_entity.id
_entity.type
_entity.pdbx_description
1 polymer ?
#
loop_
_entity_poly.entity_id
_entity_poly.type
_entity_poly.pdbx_seq_one_letter_code
_entity_poly.pdbx_strand_id
1 'polypeptide(L)'
;EQKDDLEAIPGYLSLHQSADSLTLKWTPNQLMNGTLGDSELEKSKLVSCTFCFPVSVFWDYALIVPLSQIVCIHCHQQPESRWTLVLVSQDGTQRPPLHFPQGGHLLAFLSCLENGLLPRGQLEPPLWSQQGKGKVFPKLRKRNSNKSVDLEEMPAEDISTDYVF
;
A
#
# COMPACT_ATOMS: atom_id res chain seq x y z
N GLU A 1 18.44 -9.79 14.92
CA GLU A 1 17.82 -8.71 15.71
C GLU A 1 16.62 -8.20 14.94
N GLN A 2 15.41 -8.51 15.41
CA GLN A 2 14.16 -7.98 14.84
C GLN A 2 13.97 -6.57 15.39
N LYS A 3 14.29 -5.58 14.57
CA LYS A 3 14.03 -4.18 14.86
C LYS A 3 12.91 -3.75 13.91
N ASP A 4 11.94 -3.02 14.47
CA ASP A 4 10.83 -2.34 13.81
C ASP A 4 9.44 -3.02 13.80
N ASP A 5 8.99 -3.49 14.97
CA ASP A 5 7.56 -3.36 15.32
C ASP A 5 7.26 -1.90 15.76
N LEU A 6 7.70 -0.92 14.97
CA LEU A 6 7.12 0.41 15.05
C LEU A 6 5.71 0.26 14.49
N GLU A 7 4.72 0.32 15.39
CA GLU A 7 3.31 0.21 15.08
C GLU A 7 2.96 1.08 13.86
N ALA A 8 2.51 0.44 12.78
CA ALA A 8 2.24 1.15 11.53
C ALA A 8 1.16 2.20 11.75
N ILE A 9 1.43 3.44 11.38
CA ILE A 9 0.48 4.56 11.53
C ILE A 9 -0.73 4.27 10.63
N PRO A 10 -1.97 4.26 11.17
CA PRO A 10 -3.16 4.07 10.35
C PRO A 10 -3.44 5.32 9.52
N GLY A 11 -3.85 5.11 8.27
CA GLY A 11 -4.12 6.21 7.35
C GLY A 11 -5.05 5.82 6.22
N TYR A 12 -5.47 6.84 5.49
CA TYR A 12 -6.34 6.72 4.32
C TYR A 12 -5.51 6.74 3.04
N LEU A 13 -5.66 5.69 2.23
CA LEU A 13 -5.03 5.55 0.90
C LEU A 13 -6.05 5.85 -0.20
N SER A 14 -5.70 6.74 -1.13
CA SER A 14 -6.57 7.12 -2.25
C SER A 14 -5.80 7.26 -3.56
N LEU A 15 -6.57 7.14 -4.66
CA LEU A 15 -6.13 7.44 -6.02
C LEU A 15 -6.91 8.65 -6.52
N HIS A 16 -6.20 9.64 -7.04
CA HIS A 16 -6.76 10.87 -7.58
C HIS A 16 -6.42 10.97 -9.06
N GLN A 17 -7.45 10.95 -9.90
CA GLN A 17 -7.30 11.14 -11.34
C GLN A 17 -7.59 12.60 -11.68
N SER A 18 -6.68 13.26 -12.38
CA SER A 18 -6.88 14.62 -12.89
C SER A 18 -6.33 14.73 -14.30
N ALA A 19 -7.22 15.03 -15.26
CA ALA A 19 -6.94 15.06 -16.69
C ALA A 19 -6.14 13.83 -17.17
N ASP A 20 -4.82 14.00 -17.30
CA ASP A 20 -3.91 12.97 -17.78
C ASP A 20 -3.02 12.32 -16.70
N SER A 21 -3.17 12.74 -15.45
CA SER A 21 -2.36 12.31 -14.32
C SER A 21 -3.15 11.45 -13.34
N LEU A 22 -2.47 10.45 -12.78
CA LEU A 22 -2.95 9.66 -11.64
C LEU A 22 -1.99 9.90 -10.48
N THR A 23 -2.52 10.24 -9.31
CA THR A 23 -1.73 10.50 -8.10
C THR A 23 -2.22 9.61 -6.96
N LEU A 24 -1.30 8.90 -6.33
CA LEU A 24 -1.52 8.15 -5.11
C LEU A 24 -1.30 9.06 -3.91
N LYS A 25 -2.24 9.05 -2.97
CA LYS A 25 -2.11 9.78 -1.72
C LYS A 25 -2.34 8.85 -0.54
N TRP A 26 -1.46 8.91 0.44
CA TRP A 26 -1.68 8.29 1.75
C TRP A 26 -1.60 9.38 2.81
N THR A 27 -2.60 9.45 3.68
CA THR A 27 -2.69 10.48 4.72
C THR A 27 -2.99 9.84 6.08
N PRO A 28 -2.19 10.10 7.12
CA PRO A 28 -2.49 9.65 8.48
C PRO A 28 -3.89 10.07 8.94
N ASN A 29 -4.58 9.19 9.67
CA ASN A 29 -5.94 9.46 10.16
C ASN A 29 -5.99 10.67 11.11
N GLN A 30 -4.88 10.97 11.82
CA GLN A 30 -4.74 12.12 12.71
C GLN A 30 -4.93 13.45 11.98
N LEU A 31 -4.58 13.51 10.69
CA LEU A 31 -4.74 14.70 9.85
C LEU A 31 -6.14 14.81 9.25
N MET A 32 -6.87 13.70 9.14
CA MET A 32 -8.20 13.65 8.51
C MET A 32 -9.34 13.95 9.49
N ASN A 33 -9.18 13.62 10.77
CA ASN A 33 -10.27 13.66 11.73
C ASN A 33 -10.70 15.08 12.16
N GLY A 34 -10.07 16.16 11.69
CA GLY A 34 -10.52 17.55 11.88
C GLY A 34 -10.62 18.04 13.35
N THR A 35 -10.41 17.17 14.34
CA THR A 35 -10.64 17.43 15.77
C THR A 35 -9.36 17.63 16.57
N LEU A 36 -8.31 18.13 15.93
CA LEU A 36 -7.19 18.74 16.65
C LEU A 36 -7.37 20.25 16.81
N GLY A 37 -8.56 20.79 16.51
CA GLY A 37 -8.81 22.23 16.39
C GLY A 37 -9.82 22.86 17.33
N ASP A 38 -10.73 22.11 17.96
CA ASP A 38 -11.83 22.72 18.76
C ASP A 38 -11.65 22.63 20.29
N SER A 39 -10.54 22.03 20.76
CA SER A 39 -10.14 22.11 22.18
C SER A 39 -8.90 22.98 22.42
N GLU A 40 -8.19 23.40 21.36
CA GLU A 40 -6.97 24.22 21.45
C GLU A 40 -7.12 25.68 20.98
N LEU A 41 -8.23 26.06 20.34
CA LEU A 41 -8.44 27.46 19.94
C LEU A 41 -8.71 28.39 21.14
N GLU A 42 -9.09 27.86 22.30
CA GLU A 42 -9.22 28.64 23.55
C GLU A 42 -7.98 28.59 24.47
N LYS A 43 -6.98 27.73 24.19
CA LYS A 43 -5.75 27.65 25.01
C LYS A 43 -4.56 28.43 24.46
N SER A 44 -4.68 28.96 23.25
CA SER A 44 -3.63 29.76 22.58
C SER A 44 -3.52 31.21 23.09
N LYS A 45 -4.10 31.54 24.24
CA LYS A 45 -3.94 32.86 24.89
C LYS A 45 -3.23 32.85 26.24
N LEU A 46 -2.72 31.73 26.73
CA LEU A 46 -1.88 31.77 27.92
C LEU A 46 -0.74 30.77 27.82
N VAL A 47 0.47 31.30 27.99
CA VAL A 47 1.74 30.61 28.20
C VAL A 47 2.50 30.21 26.92
N SER A 48 3.44 31.08 26.56
CA SER A 48 4.72 30.67 25.96
C SER A 48 5.34 29.52 26.77
N CYS A 49 5.25 28.27 26.30
CA CYS A 49 6.11 27.13 26.71
C CYS A 49 5.90 25.90 25.79
N THR A 50 6.89 25.64 24.92
CA THR A 50 7.57 24.35 24.66
C THR A 50 6.83 23.00 24.75
N PHE A 51 5.55 22.89 24.36
CA PHE A 51 4.88 21.59 24.23
C PHE A 51 3.73 21.58 23.20
N CYS A 52 3.88 22.28 22.07
CA CYS A 52 3.11 21.93 20.86
C CYS A 52 3.72 20.63 20.28
N PHE A 53 3.33 19.46 20.78
CA PHE A 53 3.59 18.19 20.08
C PHE A 53 2.75 18.21 18.80
N PRO A 54 3.37 18.32 17.61
CA PRO A 54 2.79 19.16 16.59
C PRO A 54 1.97 18.31 15.62
N VAL A 55 0.80 18.82 15.26
CA VAL A 55 0.10 18.41 14.04
C VAL A 55 1.06 18.43 12.83
N SER A 56 2.11 19.25 12.86
CA SER A 56 3.18 19.32 11.85
C SER A 56 3.91 17.99 11.61
N VAL A 57 4.17 17.19 12.65
CA VAL A 57 4.99 15.96 12.51
C VAL A 57 4.25 14.90 11.71
N PHE A 58 2.92 14.86 11.74
CA PHE A 58 2.18 13.88 10.93
C PHE A 58 2.22 14.17 9.44
N TRP A 59 2.38 15.44 9.05
CA TRP A 59 2.53 15.82 7.64
C TRP A 59 3.81 15.26 7.02
N ASP A 60 4.85 15.03 7.82
CA ASP A 60 6.10 14.43 7.36
C ASP A 60 5.91 12.97 6.93
N TYR A 61 4.84 12.29 7.38
CA TYR A 61 4.51 10.92 6.97
C TYR A 61 3.54 10.87 5.78
N ALA A 62 2.88 11.97 5.42
CA ALA A 62 1.92 11.96 4.34
C ALA A 62 2.61 11.69 2.99
N LEU A 63 2.05 10.78 2.20
CA LEU A 63 2.58 10.45 0.87
C LEU A 63 1.71 11.06 -0.21
N ILE A 64 2.34 11.73 -1.17
CA ILE A 64 1.72 12.23 -2.40
C ILE A 64 2.64 11.87 -3.55
N VAL A 65 2.18 11.00 -4.43
CA VAL A 65 3.03 10.35 -5.43
C VAL A 65 2.33 10.33 -6.78
N PRO A 66 2.80 11.12 -7.76
CA PRO A 66 2.36 10.96 -9.14
C PRO A 66 2.78 9.59 -9.66
N LEU A 67 1.84 8.79 -10.18
CA LEU A 67 2.14 7.44 -10.69
C LEU A 67 3.08 7.46 -11.89
N SER A 68 3.19 8.58 -12.61
CA SER A 68 4.17 8.77 -13.68
C SER A 68 5.63 8.71 -13.18
N GLN A 69 5.87 8.84 -11.87
CA GLN A 69 7.19 8.69 -11.26
C GLN A 69 7.46 7.26 -10.78
N ILE A 70 6.46 6.40 -10.74
CA ILE A 70 6.59 5.03 -10.24
C ILE A 70 6.94 4.11 -11.40
N VAL A 71 8.04 3.37 -11.23
CA VAL A 71 8.55 2.41 -12.22
C VAL A 71 8.30 0.96 -11.84
N CYS A 72 8.02 0.71 -10.56
CA CYS A 72 7.81 -0.64 -10.06
C CYS A 72 6.94 -0.62 -8.80
N ILE A 73 6.04 -1.60 -8.67
CA ILE A 73 5.21 -1.85 -7.51
C ILE A 73 5.51 -3.26 -7.00
N HIS A 74 6.10 -3.35 -5.81
CA HIS A 74 6.38 -4.63 -5.15
C HIS A 74 5.29 -4.91 -4.13
N CYS A 75 4.59 -6.03 -4.28
CA CYS A 75 3.61 -6.51 -3.32
C CYS A 75 4.13 -7.77 -2.64
N HIS A 76 4.10 -7.82 -1.31
CA HIS A 76 4.51 -8.99 -0.54
C HIS A 76 3.39 -9.45 0.38
N GLN A 77 3.10 -10.74 0.35
CA GLN A 77 2.24 -11.39 1.35
C GLN A 77 3.11 -11.81 2.53
N GLN A 78 2.93 -11.13 3.65
CA GLN A 78 3.50 -11.54 4.92
C GLN A 78 2.79 -12.79 5.46
N PRO A 79 3.40 -13.47 6.44
CA PRO A 79 2.71 -14.41 7.31
C PRO A 79 1.38 -13.84 7.83
N GLU A 80 0.42 -14.71 8.14
CA GLU A 80 -0.94 -14.31 8.53
C GLU A 80 -1.78 -13.62 7.42
N SER A 81 -1.35 -13.69 6.16
CA SER A 81 -2.07 -13.13 5.00
C SER A 81 -2.26 -11.60 5.02
N ARG A 82 -1.33 -10.87 5.63
CA ARG A 82 -1.24 -9.41 5.49
C ARG A 82 -0.45 -9.04 4.24
N TRP A 83 -0.84 -7.95 3.59
CA TRP A 83 -0.18 -7.50 2.37
C TRP A 83 0.58 -6.21 2.61
N THR A 84 1.81 -6.14 2.08
CA THR A 84 2.53 -4.88 1.94
C THR A 84 2.68 -4.50 0.49
N LEU A 85 2.66 -3.21 0.22
CA LEU A 85 2.95 -2.62 -1.09
C LEU A 85 4.07 -1.60 -0.94
N VAL A 86 5.12 -1.75 -1.74
CA VAL A 86 6.25 -0.83 -1.82
C VAL A 86 6.29 -0.22 -3.22
N LEU A 87 6.39 1.11 -3.26
CA LEU A 87 6.51 1.87 -4.50
C LEU A 87 7.98 2.20 -4.74
N VAL A 88 8.48 1.87 -5.93
CA VAL A 88 9.81 2.24 -6.37
C VAL A 88 9.70 3.33 -7.43
N SER A 89 10.34 4.46 -7.16
CA SER A 89 10.31 5.63 -8.02
C SER A 89 11.44 5.57 -9.07
N GLN A 90 11.31 6.34 -10.16
CA GLN A 90 12.27 6.37 -11.28
C GLN A 90 13.69 6.77 -10.87
N ASP A 91 13.82 7.57 -9.80
CA ASP A 91 15.08 7.99 -9.20
C ASP A 91 15.72 6.90 -8.30
N GLY A 92 15.08 5.74 -8.16
CA GLY A 92 15.48 4.65 -7.29
C GLY A 92 14.98 4.77 -5.85
N THR A 93 14.25 5.83 -5.50
CA THR A 93 13.69 6.01 -4.15
C THR A 93 12.62 4.95 -3.88
N GLN A 94 12.85 4.14 -2.85
CA GLN A 94 11.88 3.20 -2.30
C GLN A 94 11.06 3.89 -1.22
N ARG A 95 9.74 3.95 -1.40
CA ARG A 95 8.84 4.57 -0.43
C ARG A 95 8.53 3.62 0.73
N PRO A 96 8.20 4.13 1.92
CA PRO A 96 7.81 3.29 3.06
C PRO A 96 6.71 2.28 2.69
N PRO A 97 6.74 1.04 3.19
CA PRO A 97 5.74 0.03 2.87
C PRO A 97 4.33 0.41 3.35
N LEU A 98 3.36 0.32 2.45
CA LEU A 98 1.94 0.46 2.76
C LEU A 98 1.37 -0.88 3.19
N HIS A 99 0.88 -0.96 4.43
CA HIS A 99 0.29 -2.17 5.00
C HIS A 99 -1.21 -2.19 4.72
N PHE A 100 -1.68 -3.23 4.07
CA PHE A 100 -3.10 -3.47 3.83
C PHE A 100 -3.68 -4.43 4.88
N PRO A 101 -4.93 -4.21 5.32
CA PRO A 101 -5.62 -5.16 6.17
C PRO A 101 -5.82 -6.50 5.45
N GLN A 102 -6.04 -7.56 6.23
CA GLN A 102 -6.30 -8.90 5.71
C GLN A 102 -7.50 -8.91 4.75
N GLY A 103 -7.42 -9.70 3.69
CA GLY A 103 -8.49 -9.87 2.71
C GLY A 103 -8.13 -9.35 1.31
N GLY A 104 -9.15 -8.95 0.54
CA GLY A 104 -9.00 -8.57 -0.87
C GLY A 104 -8.61 -7.11 -1.13
N HIS A 105 -8.22 -6.36 -0.10
CA HIS A 105 -8.02 -4.91 -0.19
C HIS A 105 -6.90 -4.51 -1.16
N LEU A 106 -5.77 -5.21 -1.12
CA LEU A 106 -4.66 -4.96 -2.06
C LEU A 106 -5.10 -5.18 -3.51
N LEU A 107 -5.77 -6.31 -3.79
CA LEU A 107 -6.22 -6.65 -5.14
C LEU A 107 -7.27 -5.66 -5.68
N ALA A 108 -8.19 -5.22 -4.81
CA ALA A 108 -9.15 -4.18 -5.14
C ALA A 108 -8.43 -2.85 -5.47
N PHE A 109 -7.43 -2.48 -4.67
CA PHE A 109 -6.61 -1.29 -4.91
C PHE A 109 -5.85 -1.38 -6.24
N LEU A 110 -5.14 -2.48 -6.50
CA LEU A 110 -4.42 -2.69 -7.77
C LEU A 110 -5.37 -2.70 -8.97
N SER A 111 -6.58 -3.24 -8.82
CA SER A 111 -7.60 -3.20 -9.88
C SER A 111 -8.03 -1.77 -10.21
N CYS A 112 -8.24 -0.94 -9.19
CA CYS A 112 -8.55 0.49 -9.36
C CYS A 112 -7.36 1.25 -9.96
N LEU A 113 -6.14 0.94 -9.53
CA LEU A 113 -4.92 1.53 -10.07
C LEU A 113 -4.77 1.21 -11.56
N GLU A 114 -4.85 -0.06 -11.96
CA GLU A 114 -4.76 -0.49 -13.36
C GLU A 114 -5.83 0.19 -14.23
N ASN A 115 -7.06 0.30 -13.74
CA ASN A 115 -8.12 1.02 -14.45
C ASN A 115 -7.82 2.53 -14.56
N GLY A 116 -7.24 3.13 -13.52
CA GLY A 116 -6.86 4.55 -13.51
C GLY A 116 -5.67 4.88 -14.42
N LEU A 117 -4.84 3.89 -14.76
CA LEU A 117 -3.74 4.05 -15.73
C LEU A 117 -4.25 4.09 -17.18
N LEU A 118 -5.40 3.48 -17.47
CA LEU A 118 -5.95 3.47 -18.82
C LEU A 118 -6.41 4.86 -19.30
N PRO A 119 -6.32 5.14 -20.61
CA PRO A 119 -5.75 4.30 -21.68
C PRO A 119 -4.23 4.46 -21.83
N ARG A 120 -3.57 5.24 -20.97
CA ARG A 120 -2.19 5.71 -21.16
C ARG A 120 -1.13 4.76 -20.61
N GLY A 121 -1.52 3.81 -19.77
CA GLY A 121 -0.66 2.77 -19.24
C GLY A 121 -1.48 1.61 -18.67
N GLN A 122 -0.77 0.56 -18.24
CA GLN A 122 -1.31 -0.60 -17.57
C GLN A 122 -0.23 -1.19 -16.65
N LEU A 123 -0.62 -2.05 -15.70
CA LEU A 123 0.33 -2.86 -14.95
C LEU A 123 0.93 -3.92 -15.87
N GLU A 124 2.21 -4.26 -15.67
CA GLU A 124 2.90 -5.29 -16.45
C GLU A 124 3.62 -6.27 -15.51
N PRO A 125 3.19 -7.54 -15.41
CA PRO A 125 2.10 -8.15 -16.16
C PRO A 125 0.71 -7.64 -15.70
N PRO A 126 -0.30 -7.63 -16.58
CA PRO A 126 -1.65 -7.23 -16.18
C PRO A 126 -2.24 -8.19 -15.14
N LEU A 127 -3.16 -7.69 -14.32
CA LEU A 127 -3.94 -8.53 -13.40
C LEU A 127 -4.76 -9.55 -14.20
N TRP A 128 -4.80 -10.82 -13.77
CA TRP A 128 -5.51 -11.84 -14.51
C TRP A 128 -7.01 -11.75 -14.32
N SER A 129 -7.77 -11.83 -15.41
CA SER A 129 -9.22 -11.96 -15.35
C SER A 129 -9.61 -13.43 -15.22
N GLN A 130 -10.32 -13.79 -14.15
CA GLN A 130 -11.01 -15.07 -14.03
C GLN A 130 -12.48 -14.89 -14.42
N GLN A 131 -12.93 -15.62 -15.46
CA GLN A 131 -14.33 -15.60 -15.89
C GLN A 131 -15.27 -15.86 -14.69
N GLY A 132 -16.22 -14.95 -14.47
CA GLY A 132 -17.18 -15.01 -13.39
C GLY A 132 -16.67 -14.62 -11.99
N LYS A 133 -15.37 -14.35 -11.80
CA LYS A 133 -14.79 -13.96 -10.48
C LYS A 133 -14.06 -12.61 -10.46
N GLY A 134 -13.88 -11.96 -11.61
CA GLY A 134 -13.20 -10.67 -11.72
C GLY A 134 -11.67 -10.79 -11.84
N LYS A 135 -10.95 -9.72 -11.46
CA LYS A 135 -9.47 -9.69 -11.50
C LYS A 135 -8.89 -10.50 -10.33
N VAL A 136 -7.80 -11.21 -10.57
CA VAL A 136 -7.05 -12.04 -9.62
C VAL A 136 -5.55 -11.85 -9.83
N PHE A 137 -4.76 -12.16 -8.80
CA PHE A 137 -3.31 -12.07 -8.91
C PHE A 137 -2.73 -13.02 -9.99
N PRO A 138 -1.60 -12.64 -10.61
CA PRO A 138 -0.89 -13.51 -11.54
C PRO A 138 -0.35 -14.79 -10.88
N LYS A 139 -1.04 -15.95 -10.91
CA LYS A 139 -0.49 -17.29 -10.52
C LYS A 139 0.98 -17.44 -10.93
N LEU A 140 1.85 -17.41 -9.93
CA LEU A 140 3.26 -17.70 -10.07
C LEU A 140 3.41 -19.18 -10.42
N ARG A 141 3.94 -19.49 -11.62
CA ARG A 141 4.31 -20.87 -11.95
C ARG A 141 5.48 -21.28 -11.07
N LYS A 142 5.24 -22.14 -10.09
CA LYS A 142 6.31 -22.79 -9.31
C LYS A 142 7.20 -23.55 -10.27
N ARG A 143 8.47 -23.13 -10.43
CA ARG A 143 9.48 -23.89 -11.17
C ARG A 143 9.87 -25.12 -10.33
N ASN A 144 8.99 -26.13 -10.30
CA ASN A 144 9.34 -27.43 -9.75
C ASN A 144 10.32 -28.10 -10.72
N SER A 145 11.60 -28.05 -10.37
CA SER A 145 12.59 -29.01 -10.86
C SER A 145 12.15 -30.40 -10.39
N ASN A 146 11.69 -31.23 -11.33
CA ASN A 146 11.50 -32.68 -11.27
C ASN A 146 11.63 -33.35 -9.89
N LYS A 147 10.51 -33.83 -9.34
CA LYS A 147 10.40 -35.17 -8.74
C LYS A 147 8.94 -35.49 -8.43
N SER A 148 8.46 -36.52 -9.11
CA SER A 148 7.24 -37.27 -8.83
C SER A 148 7.35 -37.98 -7.48
N VAL A 149 6.47 -37.68 -6.52
CA VAL A 149 5.85 -38.70 -5.65
C VAL A 149 4.52 -38.15 -5.14
N ASP A 150 3.55 -39.05 -5.12
CA ASP A 150 2.17 -38.91 -4.63
C ASP A 150 2.11 -38.72 -3.10
N LEU A 151 0.93 -38.34 -2.62
CA LEU A 151 0.43 -38.28 -1.23
C LEU A 151 0.65 -37.02 -0.36
N GLU A 152 -0.47 -36.70 0.32
CA GLU A 152 -0.72 -35.79 1.44
C GLU A 152 -0.92 -34.30 1.09
N GLU A 153 -2.19 -33.89 1.18
CA GLU A 153 -2.67 -32.51 1.28
C GLU A 153 -2.08 -31.89 2.55
N MET A 154 -0.84 -31.41 2.44
CA MET A 154 -0.20 -30.62 3.48
C MET A 154 -1.06 -29.38 3.74
N PRO A 155 -1.36 -29.04 5.02
CA PRO A 155 -2.05 -27.80 5.32
C PRO A 155 -1.22 -26.68 4.68
N ALA A 156 -1.88 -25.75 3.99
CA ALA A 156 -1.25 -24.65 3.28
C ALA A 156 -0.24 -23.97 4.21
N GLU A 157 1.02 -24.41 4.14
CA GLU A 157 2.12 -23.76 4.83
C GLU A 157 2.15 -22.35 4.28
N ASP A 158 2.34 -21.39 5.19
CA ASP A 158 2.23 -19.95 5.01
C ASP A 158 3.28 -19.46 4.01
N ILE A 159 3.07 -19.77 2.73
CA ILE A 159 3.97 -19.40 1.64
C ILE A 159 3.76 -17.92 1.40
N SER A 160 4.74 -17.12 1.85
CA SER A 160 4.85 -15.73 1.44
C SER A 160 4.87 -15.65 -0.09
N THR A 161 4.06 -14.75 -0.63
CA THR A 161 3.85 -14.61 -2.07
C THR A 161 4.24 -13.21 -2.49
N ASP A 162 5.10 -13.11 -3.50
CA ASP A 162 5.62 -11.85 -4.03
C ASP A 162 5.08 -11.56 -5.44
N TYR A 163 4.64 -10.32 -5.66
CA TYR A 163 4.29 -9.81 -6.98
C TYR A 163 5.07 -8.54 -7.28
N VAL A 164 5.50 -8.43 -8.53
CA VAL A 164 6.20 -7.25 -9.05
C VAL A 164 5.45 -6.83 -10.32
N PHE A 165 5.02 -5.57 -10.34
CA PHE A 165 4.31 -4.93 -11.45
C PHE A 165 5.02 -3.65 -11.90
#